data_AF-A0A1W6K389-F1
#
_entry.id   AF-A0A1W6K389-F1
#
_cell.length_a   1.000
_cell.length_b   1.000
_cell.length_c   1.000
_cell.angle_alpha   90.00
_cell.angle_beta   90.00
_cell.angle_gamma   90.00
#
_symmetry.space_group_name_H-M   'P 1'
#
loop_
_entity.id
_entity.type
_entity.pdbx_description
1 polymer ?
#
loop_
_entity_poly.entity_id
_entity_poly.type
_entity_poly.pdbx_seq_one_letter_code
_entity_poly.pdbx_strand_id
1 'polypeptide(L)'
;MSEIISLINEKLGIPGNIVSAVSSVMSLPLLPTVATSLTFFSIFASLYVYWYKHKSIDSIKIEDLEEEENKVILDNEEKERKLNSLYERRKMLQEEVKKNEGIIKSKYEKELQNVENEIKILEGEYEENLDRIAFIKSLKQLIKHKKYLKEKGIWNKLDELNKKIEKSYKDIDMAVIKHEEIRKFLSSFNVEANLVNEK
;
A
#
# COMPACT_ATOMS: atom_id res chain seq x y z
N MET A 1 11.02 -19.84 -21.03
CA MET A 1 9.95 -19.09 -20.31
C MET A 1 10.46 -18.48 -19.01
N SER A 2 11.25 -19.17 -18.18
CA SER A 2 11.81 -18.59 -16.94
C SER A 2 12.84 -17.47 -17.19
N GLU A 3 13.64 -17.55 -18.27
CA GLU A 3 14.64 -16.52 -18.60
C GLU A 3 14.02 -15.16 -18.99
N ILE A 4 12.92 -15.18 -19.75
CA ILE A 4 12.20 -13.95 -20.15
C ILE A 4 11.55 -13.30 -18.93
N ILE A 5 10.99 -14.11 -18.02
CA ILE A 5 10.38 -13.64 -16.78
C ILE A 5 11.45 -13.08 -15.83
N SER A 6 12.63 -13.71 -15.76
CA SER A 6 13.79 -13.20 -15.00
C SER A 6 14.25 -11.83 -15.52
N LEU A 7 14.36 -11.68 -16.84
CA LEU A 7 14.77 -10.43 -17.50
C LEU A 7 13.75 -9.30 -17.31
N ILE A 8 12.44 -9.62 -17.26
CA ILE A 8 11.38 -8.65 -16.98
C ILE A 8 11.39 -8.25 -15.50
N ASN A 9 11.61 -9.21 -14.58
CA ASN A 9 11.70 -8.93 -13.15
C ASN A 9 12.91 -8.07 -12.79
N GLU A 10 14.08 -8.33 -13.39
CA GLU A 10 15.28 -7.47 -13.25
C GLU A 10 15.04 -6.06 -13.79
N LYS A 11 14.41 -5.92 -14.96
CA LYS A 11 14.12 -4.60 -15.56
C LYS A 11 13.08 -3.78 -14.80
N LEU A 12 12.16 -4.43 -14.10
CA LEU A 12 11.12 -3.77 -13.29
C LEU A 12 11.54 -3.60 -11.82
N GLY A 13 12.75 -4.03 -11.45
CA GLY A 13 13.27 -3.93 -10.08
C GLY A 13 12.47 -4.74 -9.06
N ILE A 14 11.73 -5.77 -9.50
CA ILE A 14 10.84 -6.57 -8.64
C ILE A 14 11.70 -7.60 -7.91
N PRO A 15 11.91 -7.48 -6.60
CA PRO A 15 12.73 -8.44 -5.87
C PRO A 15 11.95 -9.76 -5.73
N GLY A 16 12.60 -10.88 -6.09
CA GLY A 16 11.94 -12.20 -6.18
C GLY A 16 11.30 -12.69 -4.87
N ASN A 17 11.71 -12.13 -3.73
CA ASN A 17 11.15 -12.44 -2.42
C ASN A 17 9.67 -12.00 -2.25
N ILE A 18 9.22 -10.95 -2.97
CA ILE A 18 7.84 -10.47 -2.93
C ILE A 18 6.91 -11.48 -3.62
N VAL A 19 7.34 -12.03 -4.75
CA VAL A 19 6.57 -13.04 -5.51
C VAL A 19 6.37 -14.30 -4.68
N SER A 20 7.42 -14.77 -4.00
CA SER A 20 7.34 -15.94 -3.11
C SER A 20 6.45 -15.71 -1.89
N ALA A 21 6.47 -14.51 -1.31
CA ALA A 21 5.66 -14.18 -0.13
C ALA A 21 4.16 -14.06 -0.43
N VAL A 22 3.80 -13.48 -1.58
CA VAL A 22 2.38 -13.39 -1.99
C VAL A 22 1.87 -14.77 -2.46
N SER A 23 2.72 -15.55 -3.14
CA SER A 23 2.37 -16.91 -3.57
C SER A 23 2.16 -17.88 -2.40
N SER A 24 2.96 -17.77 -1.32
CA SER A 24 2.79 -18.60 -0.13
C SER A 24 1.51 -18.28 0.64
N VAL A 25 1.10 -17.01 0.69
CA VAL A 25 -0.17 -16.59 1.32
C VAL A 25 -1.37 -17.02 0.48
N MET A 26 -1.30 -16.91 -0.85
CA MET A 26 -2.42 -17.23 -1.73
C MET A 26 -2.46 -18.70 -2.18
N SER A 27 -1.47 -19.52 -1.80
CA SER A 27 -1.35 -20.93 -2.19
C SER A 27 -1.51 -21.18 -3.71
N LEU A 28 -1.15 -20.18 -4.52
CA LEU A 28 -1.30 -20.17 -5.97
C LEU A 28 0.00 -19.66 -6.61
N PRO A 29 0.45 -20.25 -7.73
CA PRO A 29 1.60 -19.73 -8.47
C PRO A 29 1.21 -18.40 -9.12
N LEU A 30 1.57 -17.29 -8.47
CA LEU A 30 1.31 -15.95 -8.98
C LEU A 30 2.43 -15.53 -9.92
N LEU A 31 2.06 -15.03 -11.11
CA LEU A 31 2.98 -14.34 -11.98
C LEU A 31 3.54 -13.10 -11.24
N PRO A 32 4.83 -12.78 -11.38
CA PRO A 32 5.45 -11.65 -10.70
C PRO A 32 4.70 -10.32 -10.86
N THR A 33 4.15 -10.07 -12.04
CA THR A 33 3.32 -8.89 -12.35
C THR A 33 2.05 -8.80 -11.51
N VAL A 34 1.43 -9.94 -11.19
CA VAL A 34 0.22 -10.04 -10.36
C VAL A 34 0.59 -9.83 -8.89
N ALA A 35 1.69 -10.42 -8.43
CA ALA A 35 2.19 -10.22 -7.07
C ALA A 35 2.53 -8.75 -6.80
N THR A 36 3.25 -8.10 -7.72
CA THR A 36 3.57 -6.67 -7.64
C THR A 36 2.31 -5.80 -7.64
N SER A 37 1.34 -6.11 -8.51
CA SER A 37 0.07 -5.39 -8.57
C SER A 37 -0.72 -5.51 -7.26
N LEU A 38 -0.73 -6.69 -6.63
CA LEU A 38 -1.33 -6.92 -5.31
C LEU A 38 -0.61 -6.14 -4.21
N THR A 39 0.72 -6.11 -4.21
CA THR A 39 1.51 -5.32 -3.26
C THR A 39 1.18 -3.82 -3.40
N PHE A 40 1.20 -3.28 -4.61
CA PHE A 40 0.84 -1.88 -4.86
C PHE A 40 -0.60 -1.58 -4.43
N PHE A 41 -1.55 -2.47 -4.72
CA PHE A 41 -2.93 -2.31 -4.30
C PHE A 41 -3.07 -2.31 -2.77
N SER A 42 -2.34 -3.18 -2.07
CA SER A 42 -2.34 -3.23 -0.60
C SER A 42 -1.76 -1.97 0.04
N ILE A 43 -0.69 -1.42 -0.52
CA ILE A 43 -0.09 -0.14 -0.08
C ILE A 43 -1.08 0.99 -0.33
N PHE A 44 -1.65 1.06 -1.53
CA PHE A 44 -2.65 2.07 -1.89
C PHE A 44 -3.86 2.03 -0.95
N ALA A 45 -4.40 0.84 -0.67
CA ALA A 45 -5.53 0.66 0.24
C ALA A 45 -5.18 1.10 1.68
N SER A 46 -3.97 0.79 2.15
CA SER A 46 -3.50 1.19 3.47
C SER A 46 -3.37 2.70 3.59
N LEU A 47 -2.75 3.35 2.61
CA LEU A 47 -2.63 4.81 2.54
C LEU A 47 -4.00 5.49 2.44
N TYR A 48 -4.92 4.91 1.66
CA TYR A 48 -6.29 5.39 1.54
C TYR A 48 -7.03 5.35 2.89
N VAL A 49 -6.90 4.25 3.63
CA VAL A 49 -7.51 4.12 4.96
C VAL A 49 -6.88 5.12 5.93
N TYR A 50 -5.56 5.25 5.91
CA TYR A 50 -4.81 6.13 6.79
C TYR A 50 -5.25 7.60 6.64
N TRP A 51 -5.29 8.11 5.40
CA TRP A 51 -5.61 9.53 5.15
C TRP A 51 -7.12 9.83 5.02
N TYR A 52 -7.92 8.90 4.48
CA TYR A 52 -9.34 9.15 4.15
C TYR A 52 -10.35 8.36 4.99
N LYS A 53 -9.90 7.58 5.98
CA LYS A 53 -10.75 6.95 7.03
C LYS A 53 -11.98 6.20 6.49
N HIS A 54 -11.80 5.37 5.46
CA HIS A 54 -12.86 4.57 4.84
C HIS A 54 -14.01 5.36 4.17
N LYS A 55 -13.82 6.63 3.81
CA LYS A 55 -14.78 7.31 2.93
C LYS A 55 -14.92 6.54 1.62
N SER A 56 -16.10 6.57 1.01
CA SER A 56 -16.27 6.00 -0.32
C SER A 56 -15.50 6.83 -1.35
N ILE A 57 -14.77 6.19 -2.26
CA ILE A 57 -14.09 6.87 -3.38
C ILE A 57 -15.10 7.69 -4.20
N ASP A 58 -16.34 7.20 -4.34
CA ASP A 58 -17.41 7.92 -5.06
C ASP A 58 -17.90 9.18 -4.34
N SER A 59 -17.60 9.33 -3.04
CA SER A 59 -17.96 10.52 -2.26
C SER A 59 -16.90 11.63 -2.29
N ILE A 60 -15.71 11.33 -2.82
CA ILE A 60 -14.60 12.28 -2.87
C ILE A 60 -14.74 13.17 -4.11
N LYS A 61 -14.82 14.47 -3.89
CA LYS A 61 -14.82 15.47 -4.97
C LYS A 61 -13.40 15.80 -5.39
N ILE A 62 -13.20 16.07 -6.68
CA ILE A 62 -11.87 16.41 -7.21
C ILE A 62 -11.41 17.76 -6.65
N GLU A 63 -12.34 18.68 -6.43
CA GLU A 63 -12.09 20.01 -5.89
C GLU A 63 -11.56 19.93 -4.45
N ASP A 64 -12.13 19.04 -3.63
CA ASP A 64 -11.67 18.80 -2.25
C ASP A 64 -10.23 18.25 -2.24
N LEU A 65 -9.91 17.36 -3.19
CA LEU A 65 -8.55 16.83 -3.36
C LEU A 65 -7.56 17.88 -3.86
N GLU A 66 -8.01 18.84 -4.68
CA GLU A 66 -7.18 19.97 -5.14
C GLU A 66 -6.86 20.93 -4.02
N GLU A 67 -7.83 21.25 -3.16
CA GLU A 67 -7.60 22.07 -1.98
C GLU A 67 -6.62 21.38 -1.02
N GLU A 68 -6.79 20.07 -0.80
CA GLU A 68 -5.88 19.29 0.03
C GLU A 68 -4.46 19.22 -0.56
N GLU A 69 -4.34 18.92 -1.85
CA GLU A 69 -3.05 18.91 -2.56
C GLU A 69 -2.30 20.23 -2.38
N ASN A 70 -2.97 21.36 -2.59
CA ASN A 70 -2.38 22.68 -2.45
C ASN A 70 -1.94 22.98 -1.01
N LYS A 71 -2.73 22.58 -0.01
CA LYS A 71 -2.36 22.74 1.41
C LYS A 71 -1.09 21.96 1.75
N VAL A 72 -1.01 20.70 1.30
CA VAL A 72 0.17 19.86 1.56
C VAL A 72 1.40 20.41 0.82
N ILE A 73 1.24 20.92 -0.41
CA ILE A 73 2.34 21.57 -1.15
C ILE A 73 2.87 22.79 -0.38
N LEU A 74 2.00 23.70 0.05
CA LEU A 74 2.41 24.91 0.77
C LEU A 74 3.12 24.59 2.09
N ASP A 75 2.60 23.61 2.84
CA ASP A 75 3.24 23.11 4.06
C ASP A 75 4.63 22.51 3.76
N ASN A 76 4.77 21.79 2.64
CA ASN A 76 6.05 21.22 2.24
C ASN A 76 7.08 22.28 1.82
N GLU A 77 6.65 23.35 1.15
CA GLU A 77 7.50 24.50 0.80
C GLU A 77 7.97 25.26 2.06
N GLU A 78 7.15 25.34 3.11
CA GLU A 78 7.56 25.89 4.40
C GLU A 78 8.61 25.00 5.08
N LYS A 79 8.39 23.68 5.10
CA LYS A 79 9.35 22.71 5.63
C LYS A 79 10.68 22.74 4.87
N GLU A 80 10.67 22.84 3.55
CA GLU A 80 11.88 22.95 2.73
C GLU A 80 12.69 24.19 3.08
N ARG A 81 12.04 25.36 3.21
CA ARG A 81 12.72 26.60 3.63
C ARG A 81 13.33 26.46 5.02
N LYS A 82 12.62 25.83 5.95
CA LYS A 82 13.11 25.59 7.30
C LYS A 82 14.29 24.60 7.30
N LEU A 83 14.22 23.49 6.56
CA LEU A 83 15.32 22.53 6.38
C LEU A 83 16.58 23.22 5.85
N ASN A 84 16.44 24.05 4.82
CA ASN A 84 17.56 24.82 4.27
C ASN A 84 18.22 25.72 5.33
N SER A 85 17.42 26.41 6.16
CA SER A 85 17.97 27.22 7.25
C SER A 85 18.68 26.38 8.32
N LEU A 86 18.16 25.20 8.64
CA LEU A 86 18.76 24.28 9.61
C LEU A 86 20.06 23.66 9.08
N TYR A 87 20.15 23.37 7.78
CA TYR A 87 21.39 22.89 7.17
C TYR A 87 22.51 23.91 7.23
N GLU A 88 22.21 25.19 6.97
CA GLU A 88 23.17 26.27 7.13
C GLU A 88 23.58 26.43 8.60
N ARG A 89 22.61 26.37 9.53
CA ARG A 89 22.91 26.41 10.97
C ARG A 89 23.79 25.25 11.41
N ARG A 90 23.51 24.02 10.95
CA ARG A 90 24.31 22.82 11.21
C ARG A 90 25.75 23.02 10.74
N LYS A 91 25.94 23.55 9.53
CA LYS A 91 27.27 23.81 8.97
C LYS A 91 28.06 24.82 9.83
N MET A 92 27.43 25.93 10.22
CA MET A 92 28.06 26.91 11.12
C MET A 92 28.43 26.29 12.47
N LEU A 93 27.54 25.52 13.09
CA LEU A 93 27.80 24.86 14.37
C LEU A 93 28.93 23.84 14.27
N GLN A 94 29.01 23.07 13.18
CA GLN A 94 30.11 22.15 12.93
C GLN A 94 31.47 22.88 12.81
N GLU A 95 31.50 24.07 12.24
CA GLU A 95 32.72 24.90 12.21
C GLU A 95 33.08 25.44 13.60
N GLU A 96 32.11 25.92 14.37
CA GLU A 96 32.33 26.42 15.73
C GLU A 96 32.81 25.33 16.68
N VAL A 97 32.31 24.10 16.56
CA VAL A 97 32.80 22.94 17.32
C VAL A 97 34.26 22.62 17.00
N LYS A 98 34.72 22.86 15.76
CA LYS A 98 36.12 22.64 15.36
C LYS A 98 37.06 23.74 15.86
N LYS A 99 36.58 24.98 15.96
CA LYS A 99 37.38 26.16 16.35
C LYS A 99 37.50 26.33 17.86
N ASN A 100 36.56 25.79 18.63
CA ASN A 100 36.48 26.01 20.07
C ASN A 100 36.83 24.75 20.87
N GLU A 101 37.25 24.93 22.12
CA GLU A 101 37.59 23.86 23.06
C GLU A 101 36.83 24.01 24.40
N GLY A 102 36.89 22.96 25.24
CA GLY A 102 36.33 22.96 26.59
C GLY A 102 34.82 23.19 26.65
N ILE A 103 34.38 24.05 27.57
CA ILE A 103 32.96 24.29 27.85
C ILE A 103 32.24 24.90 26.65
N ILE A 104 32.92 25.77 25.89
CA ILE A 104 32.35 26.43 24.71
C ILE A 104 32.05 25.38 23.62
N LYS A 105 32.99 24.46 23.39
CA LYS A 105 32.80 23.34 22.46
C LYS A 105 31.60 22.48 22.84
N SER A 106 31.49 22.09 24.11
CA SER A 106 30.39 21.26 24.60
C SER A 106 29.01 21.93 24.42
N LYS A 107 28.95 23.26 24.55
CA LYS A 107 27.71 24.02 24.28
C LYS A 107 27.31 23.92 22.80
N TYR A 108 28.26 24.14 21.88
CA TYR A 108 27.99 24.02 20.45
C TYR A 108 27.67 22.59 20.01
N GLU A 109 28.30 21.57 20.62
CA GLU A 109 27.97 20.16 20.35
C GLU A 109 26.53 19.82 20.74
N LYS A 110 26.04 20.32 21.89
CA LYS A 110 24.64 20.12 22.29
C LYS A 110 23.67 20.82 21.34
N GLU A 111 23.99 22.04 20.92
CA GLU A 111 23.16 22.76 19.96
C GLU A 111 23.15 22.06 18.60
N LEU A 112 24.31 21.57 18.15
CA LEU A 112 24.45 20.79 16.92
C LEU A 112 23.58 19.54 16.96
N GLN A 113 23.62 18.79 18.06
CA GLN A 113 22.79 17.60 18.25
C GLN A 113 21.29 17.93 18.20
N ASN A 114 20.87 19.06 18.79
CA ASN A 114 19.48 19.50 18.72
C ASN A 114 19.06 19.84 17.29
N VAL A 115 19.91 20.57 16.55
CA VAL A 115 19.65 20.91 15.15
C VAL A 115 19.61 19.66 14.27
N GLU A 116 20.50 18.68 14.49
CA GLU A 116 20.50 17.41 13.75
C GLU A 116 19.23 16.58 14.01
N ASN A 117 18.75 16.56 15.26
CA ASN A 117 17.48 15.91 15.59
C ASN A 117 16.29 16.62 14.92
N GLU A 118 16.27 17.95 14.92
CA GLU A 118 15.22 18.72 14.27
C GLU A 118 15.20 18.51 12.75
N ILE A 119 16.37 18.50 12.11
CA ILE A 119 16.52 18.15 10.68
C ILE A 119 15.90 16.79 10.42
N LYS A 120 16.28 15.75 11.18
CA LYS A 120 15.80 14.39 10.94
C LYS A 120 14.29 14.26 11.04
N ILE A 121 13.67 14.92 12.02
CA ILE A 121 12.20 14.92 12.18
C ILE A 121 11.57 15.60 10.97
N LEU A 122 12.09 16.78 10.60
CA LEU A 122 11.54 17.60 9.53
C LEU A 122 11.73 16.99 8.14
N GLU A 123 12.83 16.27 7.90
CA GLU A 123 13.04 15.43 6.70
C GLU A 123 11.96 14.34 6.61
N GLY A 124 11.67 13.65 7.71
CA GLY A 124 10.63 12.62 7.73
C GLY A 124 9.24 13.18 7.41
N GLU A 125 8.88 14.32 8.00
CA GLU A 125 7.61 14.99 7.70
C GLU A 125 7.56 15.52 6.26
N TYR A 126 8.68 15.99 5.72
CA TYR A 126 8.79 16.45 4.33
C TYR A 126 8.59 15.31 3.33
N GLU A 127 9.21 14.16 3.58
CA GLU A 127 9.04 12.95 2.78
C GLU A 127 7.60 12.43 2.84
N GLU A 128 6.98 12.38 4.02
CA GLU A 128 5.58 11.99 4.18
C GLU A 128 4.63 12.88 3.36
N ASN A 129 4.89 14.19 3.35
CA ASN A 129 4.13 15.13 2.53
C ASN A 129 4.29 14.87 1.03
N LEU A 130 5.48 14.53 0.56
CA LEU A 130 5.70 14.16 -0.85
C LEU A 130 4.91 12.91 -1.23
N ASP A 131 4.93 11.88 -0.38
CA ASP A 131 4.16 10.66 -0.58
C ASP A 131 2.66 10.94 -0.62
N ARG A 132 2.17 11.81 0.29
CA ARG A 132 0.78 12.24 0.31
C ARG A 132 0.38 12.98 -0.96
N ILE A 133 1.21 13.90 -1.46
CA ILE A 133 0.96 14.61 -2.73
C ILE A 133 0.88 13.61 -3.90
N ALA A 134 1.83 12.67 -3.98
CA ALA A 134 1.84 11.63 -5.02
C ALA A 134 0.58 10.75 -4.96
N PHE A 135 0.13 10.41 -3.76
CA PHE A 135 -1.09 9.66 -3.53
C PHE A 135 -2.34 10.43 -3.97
N ILE A 136 -2.47 11.70 -3.58
CA ILE A 136 -3.60 12.55 -3.97
C ILE A 136 -3.69 12.65 -5.50
N LYS A 137 -2.57 12.84 -6.19
CA LYS A 137 -2.52 12.85 -7.67
C LYS A 137 -3.00 11.53 -8.27
N SER A 138 -2.56 10.41 -7.71
CA SER A 138 -2.98 9.06 -8.14
C SER A 138 -4.49 8.85 -7.92
N LEU A 139 -5.03 9.30 -6.78
CA LEU A 139 -6.45 9.23 -6.47
C LEU A 139 -7.29 10.10 -7.42
N LYS A 140 -6.86 11.33 -7.71
CA LYS A 140 -7.50 12.21 -8.71
C LYS A 140 -7.55 11.53 -10.08
N GLN A 141 -6.45 10.90 -10.51
CA GLN A 141 -6.41 10.18 -11.77
C GLN A 141 -7.37 8.99 -11.79
N LEU A 142 -7.42 8.22 -10.71
CA LEU A 142 -8.34 7.08 -10.57
C LEU A 142 -9.81 7.51 -10.64
N ILE A 143 -10.17 8.61 -9.96
CA ILE A 143 -11.53 9.17 -10.00
C ILE A 143 -11.87 9.63 -11.43
N LYS A 144 -10.95 10.33 -12.11
CA LYS A 144 -11.13 10.77 -13.51
C LYS A 144 -11.33 9.58 -14.45
N HIS A 145 -10.51 8.52 -14.32
CA HIS A 145 -10.65 7.30 -15.12
C HIS A 145 -11.99 6.59 -14.86
N LYS A 146 -12.40 6.46 -13.59
CA LYS A 146 -13.70 5.88 -13.24
C LYS A 146 -14.85 6.67 -13.87
N LYS A 147 -14.80 8.01 -13.84
CA LYS A 147 -15.79 8.88 -14.49
C LYS A 147 -15.85 8.62 -16.00
N TYR A 148 -14.70 8.60 -16.68
CA TYR A 148 -14.63 8.29 -18.10
C TYR A 148 -15.23 6.91 -18.45
N LEU A 149 -14.91 5.88 -17.66
CA LEU A 149 -15.45 4.53 -17.87
C LEU A 149 -16.97 4.47 -17.66
N LYS A 150 -17.51 5.24 -16.71
CA LYS A 150 -18.96 5.40 -16.51
C LYS A 150 -19.60 6.08 -17.73
N GLU A 151 -19.02 7.18 -18.21
CA GLU A 151 -19.50 7.92 -19.40
C GLU A 151 -19.49 7.06 -20.67
N LYS A 152 -18.51 6.15 -20.81
CA LYS A 152 -18.45 5.19 -21.93
C LYS A 152 -19.37 3.97 -21.76
N GLY A 153 -20.08 3.86 -20.64
CA GLY A 153 -20.91 2.69 -20.31
C GLY A 153 -20.13 1.40 -20.07
N ILE A 154 -18.79 1.44 -20.10
CA ILE A 154 -17.91 0.30 -19.86
C ILE A 154 -18.01 -0.11 -18.39
N TRP A 155 -18.08 0.87 -17.49
CA TRP A 155 -18.20 0.62 -16.06
C TRP A 155 -19.47 -0.18 -15.70
N ASN A 156 -20.59 0.11 -16.37
CA ASN A 156 -21.85 -0.60 -16.13
C ASN A 156 -21.75 -2.07 -16.57
N LYS A 157 -21.12 -2.34 -17.73
CA LYS A 157 -20.85 -3.71 -18.19
C LYS A 157 -19.92 -4.45 -17.24
N LEU A 158 -18.92 -3.76 -16.69
CA LEU A 158 -17.99 -4.33 -15.72
C LEU A 158 -18.70 -4.69 -14.41
N ASP A 159 -19.61 -3.82 -13.94
CA ASP A 159 -20.41 -4.04 -12.72
C ASP A 159 -21.41 -5.19 -12.88
N GLU A 160 -22.05 -5.33 -14.06
CA GLU A 160 -22.89 -6.47 -14.40
C GLU A 160 -22.10 -7.79 -14.43
N LEU A 161 -20.91 -7.78 -15.03
CA LEU A 161 -20.01 -8.93 -15.03
C LEU A 161 -19.59 -9.30 -13.60
N ASN A 162 -19.25 -8.30 -12.77
CA ASN A 162 -18.86 -8.54 -11.39
C ASN A 162 -20.00 -9.16 -10.58
N LYS A 163 -21.24 -8.66 -10.71
CA LYS A 163 -22.43 -9.25 -10.08
C LYS A 163 -22.68 -10.70 -10.52
N LYS A 164 -22.46 -11.01 -11.80
CA LYS A 164 -22.55 -12.39 -12.31
C LYS A 164 -21.50 -13.29 -11.68
N ILE A 165 -20.25 -12.81 -11.58
CA ILE A 165 -19.15 -13.53 -10.95
C ILE A 165 -19.43 -13.77 -9.46
N GLU A 166 -19.86 -12.76 -8.70
CA GLU A 166 -20.24 -12.91 -7.29
C GLU A 166 -21.36 -13.94 -7.09
N LYS A 167 -22.37 -13.92 -7.97
CA LYS A 167 -23.44 -14.92 -7.93
C LYS A 167 -22.89 -16.32 -8.16
N SER A 168 -22.05 -16.49 -9.18
CA SER A 168 -21.41 -17.77 -9.47
C SER A 168 -20.53 -18.26 -8.32
N TYR A 169 -19.79 -17.39 -7.64
CA TYR A 169 -19.01 -17.77 -6.45
C TYR A 169 -19.92 -18.26 -5.31
N LYS A 170 -21.02 -17.55 -5.02
CA LYS A 170 -22.01 -18.00 -4.01
C LYS A 170 -22.63 -19.36 -4.35
N ASP A 171 -22.92 -19.58 -5.63
CA ASP A 171 -23.47 -20.86 -6.11
C ASP A 171 -22.44 -22.00 -5.96
N ILE A 172 -21.15 -21.73 -6.22
CA ILE A 172 -20.04 -22.67 -6.02
C ILE A 172 -19.85 -22.97 -4.52
N ASP A 173 -19.82 -21.96 -3.65
CA ASP A 173 -19.69 -22.14 -2.20
C ASP A 173 -20.84 -22.99 -1.64
N MET A 174 -22.09 -22.73 -2.06
CA MET A 174 -23.23 -23.57 -1.68
C MET A 174 -23.10 -25.01 -2.19
N ALA A 175 -22.59 -25.21 -3.41
CA ALA A 175 -22.39 -26.55 -3.96
C ALA A 175 -21.30 -27.32 -3.18
N VAL A 176 -20.22 -26.63 -2.78
CA VAL A 176 -19.15 -27.21 -1.94
C VAL A 176 -19.67 -27.57 -0.55
N ILE A 177 -20.44 -26.69 0.10
CA ILE A 177 -21.08 -26.97 1.40
C ILE A 177 -21.99 -28.21 1.29
N LYS A 178 -22.84 -28.27 0.27
CA LYS A 178 -23.70 -29.46 0.02
C LYS A 178 -22.88 -30.73 -0.20
N HIS A 179 -21.76 -30.65 -0.92
CA HIS A 179 -20.88 -31.79 -1.13
C HIS A 179 -20.23 -32.27 0.17
N GLU A 180 -19.85 -31.34 1.07
CA GLU A 180 -19.28 -31.66 2.37
C GLU A 180 -20.34 -32.25 3.33
N GLU A 181 -21.57 -31.73 3.29
CA GLU A 181 -22.72 -32.29 4.01
C GLU A 181 -23.07 -33.71 3.52
N ILE A 182 -23.11 -33.92 2.20
CA ILE A 182 -23.30 -35.25 1.60
C ILE A 182 -22.15 -36.18 1.98
N ARG A 183 -20.90 -35.71 1.99
CA ARG A 183 -19.75 -36.51 2.45
C ARG A 183 -19.89 -36.87 3.92
N LYS A 184 -20.28 -35.94 4.79
CA LYS A 184 -20.52 -36.18 6.23
C LYS A 184 -21.65 -37.19 6.44
N PHE A 185 -22.77 -37.01 5.73
CA PHE A 185 -23.89 -37.95 5.71
C PHE A 185 -23.43 -39.35 5.28
N LEU A 186 -22.76 -39.50 4.13
CA LEU A 186 -22.25 -40.79 3.66
C LEU A 186 -21.22 -41.41 4.61
N SER A 187 -20.36 -40.59 5.25
CA SER A 187 -19.41 -41.08 6.25
C SER A 187 -20.08 -41.56 7.55
N SER A 188 -21.27 -41.05 7.87
CA SER A 188 -22.06 -41.54 9.02
C SER A 188 -22.67 -42.93 8.78
N PHE A 189 -22.85 -43.36 7.53
CA PHE A 189 -23.23 -44.74 7.20
C PHE A 189 -22.07 -45.72 7.26
N ASN A 190 -20.82 -45.24 7.23
CA ASN A 190 -19.63 -46.11 7.22
C ASN A 190 -19.19 -46.58 8.63
N VAL A 191 -20.00 -46.34 9.67
CA VAL A 191 -19.77 -46.86 11.03
C VAL A 191 -20.47 -48.21 11.26
N GLU A 192 -21.38 -48.64 10.39
CA GLU A 192 -22.08 -49.94 10.52
C GLU A 192 -21.44 -51.10 9.74
N ALA A 193 -20.27 -50.90 9.10
CA ALA A 193 -19.53 -51.99 8.44
C ALA A 193 -18.65 -52.83 9.40
N ASN A 194 -18.69 -52.57 10.71
CA ASN A 194 -18.03 -53.38 11.74
C ASN A 194 -18.94 -54.42 12.42
N LEU A 195 -20.19 -54.61 11.95
CA LEU A 195 -21.12 -55.62 12.50
C LEU A 195 -21.35 -56.84 11.59
N VAL A 196 -20.53 -57.05 10.55
CA VAL A 196 -20.57 -58.28 9.71
C VAL A 196 -19.24 -59.04 9.72
N ASN A 197 -18.48 -58.94 10.83
CA ASN A 197 -17.39 -59.86 11.13
C ASN A 197 -17.41 -60.30 12.61
N GLU A 198 -18.61 -60.44 13.20
CA GLU A 198 -18.80 -61.45 14.24
C GLU A 198 -18.95 -62.80 13.54
N LYS A 199 -17.85 -63.55 13.51
CA LYS A 199 -17.88 -65.02 13.46
C LYS A 199 -17.52 -65.54 14.84
#